data_AF-A0A183HTZ5-F1
#
_entry.id   AF-A0A183HTZ5-F1
#
_cell.length_a   1.000
_cell.length_b   1.000
_cell.length_c   1.000
_cell.angle_alpha   90.00
_cell.angle_beta   90.00
_cell.angle_gamma   90.00
#
_symmetry.space_group_name_H-M   'P 1'
#
loop_
_entity.id
_entity.type
_entity.pdbx_description
1 polymer ?
#
loop_
_entity_poly.entity_id
_entity_poly.type
_entity_poly.pdbx_seq_one_letter_code
_entity_poly.pdbx_strand_id
1 'polypeptide(L)'
;MINVNGLCQKKDPNPVPQCKQHQVLVNGQCMNTVEIGGVCQVDAQCTGGADCLNQRCLCPPGTVQNEQICVQKNCSEDKVLINGTCLSRVIPGEQCEDSSQCLDGSQCSSATNACICLEGMNNIGGYCRKLSYTDPCDSISMVCIVFYKSIYLVISLKKKKKENENLNTNR
;
A
#
# COMPACT_ATOMS: atom_id res chain seq x y z
N MET A 1 35.67 14.44 -38.35
CA MET A 1 35.96 14.64 -36.91
C MET A 1 35.53 16.05 -36.54
N ILE A 2 35.09 16.29 -35.31
CA ILE A 2 34.71 17.60 -34.78
C ILE A 2 35.43 17.84 -33.45
N ASN A 3 35.76 19.09 -33.14
CA ASN A 3 36.33 19.47 -31.85
C ASN A 3 35.17 19.65 -30.85
N VAL A 4 35.13 18.81 -29.83
CA VAL A 4 34.22 18.93 -28.69
C VAL A 4 35.09 19.07 -27.44
N ASN A 5 35.08 20.25 -26.82
CA ASN A 5 35.85 20.56 -25.60
C ASN A 5 37.36 20.27 -25.71
N GLY A 6 37.99 20.58 -26.84
CA GLY A 6 39.44 20.39 -27.05
C GLY A 6 39.84 18.97 -27.46
N LEU A 7 38.87 18.06 -27.64
CA LEU A 7 39.11 16.69 -28.10
C LEU A 7 38.55 16.49 -29.50
N CYS A 8 39.37 15.90 -30.39
CA CYS A 8 38.95 15.50 -31.72
C CYS A 8 38.10 14.22 -31.64
N GLN A 9 36.79 14.36 -31.83
CA GLN A 9 35.85 13.23 -31.84
C GLN A 9 35.43 12.90 -33.27
N LYS A 10 35.17 11.62 -33.59
CA LYS A 10 34.53 11.25 -34.87
C LYS A 10 33.17 11.95 -34.93
N LYS A 11 32.84 12.56 -36.07
CA LYS A 11 31.51 13.17 -36.26
C LYS A 11 30.54 11.99 -36.22
N ASP A 12 29.65 11.97 -35.24
CA ASP A 12 28.68 10.89 -35.11
C ASP A 12 27.91 10.80 -36.43
N PRO A 13 27.96 9.66 -37.15
CA PRO A 13 27.28 9.52 -38.44
C PRO A 13 25.76 9.56 -38.29
N ASN A 14 25.25 9.33 -37.07
CA ASN A 14 23.85 9.47 -36.69
C ASN A 14 23.72 10.55 -35.60
N PRO A 15 23.69 11.84 -35.96
CA PRO A 15 23.35 12.87 -35.00
C PRO A 15 21.96 12.57 -34.46
N VAL A 16 21.85 12.35 -33.14
CA VAL A 16 20.56 12.23 -32.46
C VAL A 16 19.75 13.49 -32.81
N PRO A 17 18.56 13.38 -33.40
CA PRO A 17 17.77 14.55 -33.79
C PRO A 17 17.54 15.42 -32.56
N GLN A 18 18.06 16.65 -32.59
CA GLN A 18 17.75 17.63 -31.56
C GLN A 18 16.39 18.23 -31.88
N CYS A 19 15.40 17.91 -31.05
CA CYS A 19 14.07 18.48 -31.18
C CYS A 19 14.08 19.95 -30.76
N LYS A 20 13.16 20.73 -31.35
CA LYS A 20 13.02 22.15 -31.03
C LYS A 20 12.44 22.32 -29.62
N GLN A 21 12.40 23.56 -29.14
CA GLN A 21 11.70 23.89 -27.91
C GLN A 21 10.22 23.44 -27.99
N HIS A 22 9.67 22.92 -26.90
CA HIS A 22 8.32 22.33 -26.82
C HIS A 22 8.14 21.05 -27.67
N GLN A 23 9.22 20.30 -27.86
CA GLN A 23 9.18 19.00 -28.52
C GLN A 23 9.99 17.96 -27.73
N VAL A 24 9.57 16.70 -27.87
CA VAL A 24 10.22 15.54 -27.27
C VAL A 24 10.57 14.53 -28.36
N LEU A 25 11.73 13.89 -28.23
CA LEU A 25 12.17 12.84 -29.15
C LEU A 25 11.55 11.51 -28.74
N VAL A 26 10.69 10.96 -29.59
CA VAL A 26 10.02 9.67 -29.38
C VAL A 26 10.26 8.82 -30.62
N ASN A 27 10.87 7.64 -30.46
CA ASN A 27 11.17 6.72 -31.56
C ASN A 27 11.90 7.37 -32.76
N GLY A 28 12.79 8.32 -32.49
CA GLY A 28 13.54 9.05 -33.53
C GLY A 28 12.77 10.18 -34.22
N GLN A 29 11.54 10.47 -33.79
CA GLN A 29 10.71 11.56 -34.31
C GLN A 29 10.49 12.63 -33.23
N CYS A 30 10.54 13.90 -33.64
CA CYS A 30 10.22 15.01 -32.74
C CYS A 30 8.71 15.24 -32.72
N MET A 31 8.10 15.04 -31.56
CA MET A 31 6.68 15.24 -31.32
C MET A 31 6.48 16.48 -30.46
N ASN A 32 5.39 17.22 -30.67
CA ASN A 32 5.08 18.39 -29.85
C ASN A 32 4.70 17.96 -28.43
N THR A 33 5.14 18.72 -27.43
CA THR A 33 4.64 18.60 -26.07
C THR A 33 3.20 19.09 -25.98
N VAL A 34 2.43 18.50 -25.08
CA VAL A 34 1.00 18.68 -24.93
C VAL A 34 0.68 18.96 -23.46
N GLU A 35 -0.18 19.95 -23.24
CA GLU A 35 -0.68 20.31 -21.90
C GLU A 35 -1.73 19.30 -21.40
N ILE A 36 -2.04 19.36 -20.11
CA ILE A 36 -3.05 18.51 -19.50
C ILE A 36 -4.40 18.77 -20.18
N GLY A 37 -5.09 17.68 -20.54
CA GLY A 37 -6.32 17.71 -21.31
C GLY A 37 -6.11 17.73 -22.82
N GLY A 38 -4.89 17.88 -23.34
CA GLY A 38 -4.61 17.81 -24.78
C GLY A 38 -4.51 16.37 -25.31
N VAL A 39 -4.62 16.22 -26.63
CA VAL A 39 -4.53 14.91 -27.30
C VAL A 39 -3.08 14.45 -27.41
N CYS A 40 -2.80 13.20 -27.06
CA CYS A 40 -1.47 12.62 -27.06
C CYS A 40 -1.47 11.22 -27.68
N GLN A 41 -0.26 10.74 -28.01
CA GLN A 41 -0.05 9.35 -28.45
C GLN A 41 0.84 8.56 -27.49
N VAL A 42 1.74 9.25 -26.77
CA VAL A 42 2.64 8.66 -25.78
C VAL A 42 2.82 9.61 -24.59
N ASP A 43 3.16 9.06 -23.43
CA ASP A 43 3.31 9.81 -22.17
C ASP A 43 4.36 10.91 -22.27
N ALA A 44 5.45 10.68 -23.02
CA ALA A 44 6.52 11.66 -23.20
C ALA A 44 6.05 13.00 -23.79
N GLN A 45 4.93 13.04 -24.51
CA GLN A 45 4.36 14.30 -25.01
C GLN A 45 3.75 15.14 -23.87
N CYS A 46 3.23 14.49 -22.83
CA CYS A 46 2.48 15.16 -21.78
C CYS A 46 3.39 15.92 -20.83
N THR A 47 3.03 17.18 -20.59
CA THR A 47 3.72 18.06 -19.64
C THR A 47 3.02 18.04 -18.29
N GLY A 48 3.64 18.66 -17.28
CA GLY A 48 3.01 18.77 -15.96
C GLY A 48 2.91 17.47 -15.16
N GLY A 49 3.60 16.40 -15.58
CA GLY A 49 3.54 15.09 -14.91
C GLY A 49 2.28 14.28 -15.23
N ALA A 50 1.59 14.61 -16.33
CA ALA A 50 0.47 13.82 -16.84
C ALA A 50 0.96 12.62 -17.67
N ASP A 51 0.13 11.58 -17.72
CA ASP A 51 0.30 10.41 -18.58
C ASP A 51 -0.67 10.48 -19.75
N CYS A 52 -0.35 9.80 -20.85
CA CYS A 52 -1.21 9.71 -22.01
C CYS A 52 -2.27 8.63 -21.84
N LEU A 53 -3.30 8.94 -21.07
CA LEU A 53 -4.40 8.03 -20.73
C LEU A 53 -5.58 8.28 -21.67
N ASN A 54 -6.04 7.25 -22.37
CA ASN A 54 -7.15 7.34 -23.33
C ASN A 54 -6.93 8.42 -24.41
N GLN A 55 -5.70 8.51 -24.95
CA GLN A 55 -5.28 9.50 -25.95
C GLN A 55 -5.35 10.95 -25.47
N ARG A 56 -5.39 11.18 -24.15
CA ARG A 56 -5.39 12.50 -23.55
C ARG A 56 -4.37 12.58 -22.42
N CYS A 57 -3.66 13.70 -22.33
CA CYS A 57 -2.80 13.94 -21.18
C CYS A 57 -3.66 14.11 -19.93
N LEU A 58 -3.62 13.15 -19.02
CA LEU A 58 -4.41 13.13 -17.79
C LEU A 58 -3.51 12.84 -16.60
N CYS A 59 -3.88 13.37 -15.44
CA CYS A 59 -3.15 13.09 -14.23
C CYS A 59 -3.25 11.61 -13.85
N PRO A 60 -2.11 10.93 -13.59
CA PRO A 60 -2.10 9.52 -13.26
C PRO A 60 -2.83 9.22 -11.95
N PRO A 61 -3.22 7.95 -11.70
CA PRO A 61 -3.85 7.53 -10.45
C PRO A 61 -3.06 8.01 -9.23
N GLY A 62 -3.75 8.59 -8.25
CA GLY A 62 -3.14 9.16 -7.06
C GLY A 62 -2.67 10.60 -7.17
N THR A 63 -2.89 11.22 -8.33
CA THR A 63 -2.70 12.65 -8.52
C THR A 63 -4.00 13.32 -8.95
N VAL A 64 -4.08 14.62 -8.75
CA VAL A 64 -5.18 15.48 -9.21
C VAL A 64 -4.59 16.66 -9.97
N GLN A 65 -5.34 17.17 -10.94
CA GLN A 65 -4.92 18.35 -11.68
C GLN A 65 -5.03 19.58 -10.79
N ASN A 66 -3.90 20.27 -10.59
CA ASN A 66 -3.84 21.62 -10.06
C ASN A 66 -3.21 22.51 -11.12
N GLU A 67 -4.04 23.30 -11.80
CA GLU A 67 -3.65 24.07 -12.99
C GLU A 67 -3.14 23.17 -14.13
N GLN A 68 -1.87 23.30 -14.53
CA GLN A 68 -1.22 22.49 -15.57
C GLN A 68 -0.20 21.51 -14.99
N ILE A 69 -0.35 21.15 -13.70
CA ILE A 69 0.54 20.22 -13.00
C ILE A 69 -0.30 19.18 -12.27
N CYS A 70 0.12 17.92 -12.33
CA CYS A 70 -0.42 16.85 -11.53
C CYS A 70 0.23 16.86 -10.15
N VAL A 71 -0.59 17.07 -9.12
CA VAL A 71 -0.15 17.10 -7.73
C VAL A 71 -0.71 15.89 -6.99
N GLN A 72 -0.02 15.44 -5.94
CA GLN A 72 -0.47 14.29 -5.17
C GLN A 72 -1.85 14.55 -4.58
N LYS A 73 -2.73 13.55 -4.69
CA LYS A 73 -4.07 13.60 -4.10
C LYS A 73 -3.94 13.56 -2.58
N ASN A 74 -4.42 14.62 -1.92
CA ASN A 74 -4.56 14.62 -0.47
C ASN A 74 -5.79 13.79 -0.09
N CYS A 75 -5.58 12.72 0.68
CA CYS A 75 -6.66 12.01 1.34
C CYS A 75 -7.02 12.73 2.65
N SER A 76 -8.26 12.55 3.13
CA SER A 76 -8.66 13.00 4.46
C SER A 76 -7.82 12.30 5.54
N GLU A 77 -7.75 12.88 6.75
CA GLU A 77 -6.88 12.37 7.83
C GLU A 77 -7.15 10.90 8.20
N ASP A 78 -8.41 10.47 8.08
CA ASP A 78 -8.89 9.10 8.31
C ASP A 78 -8.58 8.13 7.16
N LYS A 79 -7.88 8.59 6.11
CA LYS A 79 -7.57 7.81 4.91
C LYS A 79 -6.10 7.85 4.56
N VAL A 80 -5.67 6.90 3.74
CA VAL A 80 -4.32 6.79 3.21
C VAL A 80 -4.38 6.53 1.70
N LEU A 81 -3.46 7.13 0.95
CA LEU A 81 -3.38 6.96 -0.49
C LEU A 81 -2.61 5.68 -0.82
N ILE A 82 -3.29 4.70 -1.41
CA ILE A 82 -2.72 3.41 -1.83
C ILE A 82 -3.11 3.15 -3.27
N ASN A 83 -2.12 2.92 -4.15
CA ASN A 83 -2.33 2.67 -5.58
C ASN A 83 -3.27 3.69 -6.25
N GLY A 84 -3.17 4.94 -5.83
CA GLY A 84 -3.97 6.05 -6.34
C GLY A 84 -5.39 6.20 -5.79
N THR A 85 -5.79 5.34 -4.86
CA THR A 85 -7.10 5.36 -4.19
C THR A 85 -6.94 5.74 -2.72
N CYS A 86 -7.85 6.57 -2.21
CA CYS A 86 -7.89 6.88 -0.78
C CYS A 86 -8.68 5.79 -0.05
N LEU A 87 -7.97 4.93 0.68
CA LEU A 87 -8.55 3.86 1.49
C LEU A 87 -8.60 4.27 2.96
N SER A 88 -9.57 3.76 3.71
CA SER A 88 -9.73 4.07 5.13
C SER A 88 -8.58 3.52 5.96
N ARG A 89 -8.16 4.28 6.96
CA ARG A 89 -7.36 3.74 8.06
C ARG A 89 -8.27 2.87 8.94
N VAL A 90 -7.75 1.73 9.37
CA VAL A 90 -8.52 0.71 10.07
C VAL A 90 -7.75 0.18 11.28
N ILE A 91 -8.49 -0.23 12.31
CA ILE A 91 -7.91 -0.78 13.54
C ILE A 91 -7.53 -2.26 13.37
N PRO A 92 -6.65 -2.81 14.23
CA PRO A 92 -6.46 -4.25 14.36
C PRO A 92 -7.78 -5.04 14.34
N GLY A 93 -7.83 -6.10 13.53
CA GLY A 93 -8.99 -6.99 13.36
C GLY A 93 -9.91 -6.63 12.19
N GLU A 94 -9.85 -5.41 11.69
CA GLU A 94 -10.64 -4.97 10.53
C GLU A 94 -9.98 -5.35 9.20
N GLN A 95 -10.78 -5.35 8.13
CA GLN A 95 -10.32 -5.69 6.80
C GLN A 95 -9.37 -4.63 6.23
N CYS A 96 -8.36 -5.08 5.51
CA CYS A 96 -7.34 -4.23 4.90
C CYS A 96 -6.89 -4.78 3.55
N GLU A 97 -6.34 -3.89 2.72
CA GLU A 97 -5.66 -4.24 1.47
C GLU A 97 -4.14 -4.01 1.56
N ASP A 98 -3.71 -3.12 2.45
CA ASP A 98 -2.30 -2.73 2.63
C ASP A 98 -2.04 -2.37 4.08
N SER A 99 -0.82 -2.66 4.56
CA SER A 99 -0.41 -2.39 5.95
C SER A 99 -0.43 -0.91 6.32
N SER A 100 -0.34 0.02 5.35
CA SER A 100 -0.44 1.46 5.62
C SER A 100 -1.83 1.92 6.07
N GLN A 101 -2.87 1.09 5.86
CA GLN A 101 -4.21 1.29 6.41
C GLN A 101 -4.25 0.96 7.90
N CYS A 102 -3.45 0.00 8.34
CA CYS A 102 -3.51 -0.57 9.67
C CYS A 102 -2.96 0.39 10.73
N LEU A 103 -3.79 0.70 11.72
CA LEU A 103 -3.43 1.52 12.87
C LEU A 103 -2.71 0.71 13.95
N ASP A 104 -2.16 1.42 14.93
CA ASP A 104 -1.54 0.83 16.13
C ASP A 104 -0.40 -0.17 15.84
N GLY A 105 0.33 0.07 14.75
CA GLY A 105 1.45 -0.77 14.33
C GLY A 105 1.08 -2.18 13.87
N SER A 106 -0.21 -2.45 13.64
CA SER A 106 -0.65 -3.71 13.04
C SER A 106 -0.27 -3.80 11.56
N GLN A 107 -0.19 -5.01 11.03
CA GLN A 107 0.15 -5.29 9.63
C GLN A 107 -1.00 -5.98 8.92
N CYS A 108 -1.20 -5.67 7.64
CA CYS A 108 -2.22 -6.34 6.86
C CYS A 108 -1.78 -7.77 6.53
N SER A 109 -2.50 -8.75 7.05
CA SER A 109 -2.23 -10.17 6.78
C SER A 109 -2.80 -10.57 5.43
N SER A 110 -1.95 -11.04 4.52
CA SER A 110 -2.41 -11.62 3.24
C SER A 110 -3.20 -12.92 3.41
N ALA A 111 -3.12 -13.59 4.57
CA ALA A 111 -3.86 -14.82 4.84
C ALA A 111 -5.31 -14.55 5.28
N THR A 112 -5.56 -13.45 6.00
CA THR A 112 -6.88 -13.12 6.56
C THR A 112 -7.49 -11.85 5.96
N ASN A 113 -6.72 -11.10 5.17
CA ASN A 113 -7.04 -9.75 4.68
C ASN A 113 -7.49 -8.81 5.82
N ALA A 114 -6.86 -8.95 6.99
CA ALA A 114 -7.18 -8.17 8.17
C ALA A 114 -5.91 -7.68 8.87
N CYS A 115 -6.01 -6.55 9.57
CA CYS A 115 -4.90 -6.00 10.32
C CYS A 115 -4.61 -6.86 11.54
N ILE A 116 -3.43 -7.47 11.59
CA ILE A 116 -2.97 -8.33 12.68
C ILE A 116 -1.84 -7.66 13.46
N CYS A 117 -1.79 -7.94 14.76
CA CYS A 117 -0.71 -7.46 15.59
C CYS A 117 0.60 -8.20 15.27
N LEU A 118 1.71 -7.51 15.51
CA LEU A 118 3.05 -8.08 15.42
C LEU A 118 3.23 -9.22 16.42
N GLU A 119 4.25 -10.05 16.18
CA GLU A 119 4.60 -11.16 17.06
C GLU A 119 4.79 -10.69 18.52
N GLY A 120 4.17 -11.43 19.46
CA GLY A 120 4.19 -11.10 20.88
C GLY A 120 3.17 -10.04 21.33
N MET A 121 2.34 -9.52 20.42
CA MET A 121 1.21 -8.65 20.75
C MET A 121 -0.13 -9.33 20.42
N ASN A 122 -1.19 -8.87 21.08
CA ASN A 122 -2.54 -9.37 20.92
C ASN A 122 -3.47 -8.21 20.57
N ASN A 123 -4.44 -8.47 19.69
CA ASN A 123 -5.52 -7.52 19.44
C ASN A 123 -6.50 -7.58 20.62
N ILE A 124 -6.51 -6.52 21.42
CA ILE A 124 -7.39 -6.38 22.57
C ILE A 124 -8.19 -5.09 22.41
N GLY A 125 -9.44 -5.24 22.02
CA GLY A 125 -10.37 -4.11 21.85
C GLY A 125 -9.99 -3.18 20.70
N GLY A 126 -9.33 -3.69 19.64
CA GLY A 126 -8.89 -2.87 18.51
C GLY A 126 -7.51 -2.24 18.70
N TYR A 127 -6.73 -2.71 19.68
CA TYR A 127 -5.38 -2.22 19.95
C TYR A 127 -4.41 -3.39 20.11
N CYS A 128 -3.21 -3.23 19.59
CA CYS A 128 -2.11 -4.17 19.72
C CYS A 128 -1.36 -3.93 21.02
N ARG A 129 -1.53 -4.84 21.98
CA ARG A 129 -0.84 -4.78 23.27
C ARG A 129 -0.38 -6.14 23.75
N LYS A 130 0.60 -6.14 24.65
CA LYS A 130 1.00 -7.34 25.38
C LYS A 130 -0.08 -7.71 26.37
N LEU A 131 -0.25 -9.01 26.61
CA LEU A 131 -1.12 -9.50 27.68
C LEU A 131 -0.54 -9.12 29.04
N SER A 132 -1.40 -8.60 29.90
CA SER A 132 -1.14 -8.33 31.32
C SER A 132 -1.73 -9.46 32.18
N TYR A 133 -1.23 -9.62 33.40
CA TYR A 133 -1.79 -10.55 34.40
C TYR A 133 -3.24 -10.20 34.80
N THR A 134 -3.68 -8.98 34.51
CA THR A 134 -5.06 -8.50 34.73
C THR A 134 -5.97 -8.74 33.54
N ASP A 135 -5.43 -9.13 32.37
CA ASP A 135 -6.26 -9.42 31.22
C ASP A 135 -7.03 -10.71 31.49
N PRO A 136 -8.35 -10.75 31.17
CA PRO A 136 -9.16 -11.93 31.41
C PRO A 136 -8.70 -13.07 30.50
N CYS A 137 -7.80 -13.89 31.01
CA CYS A 137 -7.47 -15.19 30.46
C CYS A 137 -8.51 -16.18 31.00
N ASP A 138 -9.23 -16.88 30.12
CA ASP A 138 -9.97 -18.05 30.58
C ASP A 138 -8.94 -19.10 31.04
N SER A 139 -8.79 -19.25 32.35
CA SER A 139 -7.73 -20.01 33.03
C SER A 139 -7.76 -21.52 32.73
N ILE A 140 -8.73 -21.97 31.94
CA ILE A 140 -8.93 -23.36 31.53
C ILE A 140 -8.35 -23.63 30.13
N SER A 141 -8.19 -22.61 29.27
CA SER A 141 -7.99 -22.84 27.81
C SER A 141 -6.80 -22.15 27.15
N MET A 142 -6.12 -21.16 27.78
CA MET A 142 -5.09 -20.34 27.11
C MET A 142 -5.56 -19.74 25.76
N VAL A 143 -6.84 -19.32 25.66
CA VAL A 143 -7.40 -18.63 24.49
C VAL A 143 -7.93 -17.26 24.92
N CYS A 144 -7.55 -16.20 24.20
CA CYS A 144 -8.11 -14.87 24.37
C CYS A 144 -9.52 -14.82 23.79
N ILE A 145 -10.54 -14.63 24.63
CA ILE A 145 -11.94 -14.48 24.19
C ILE A 145 -12.14 -13.03 23.76
N VAL A 146 -12.09 -12.76 22.46
CA VAL A 146 -12.49 -11.46 21.90
C VAL A 146 -14.02 -11.40 21.92
N PHE A 147 -14.57 -10.55 22.78
CA PHE A 147 -16.02 -10.32 22.88
C PHE A 147 -16.56 -9.62 21.62
N TYR A 148 -16.81 -10.36 20.54
CA TYR A 148 -17.89 -10.01 19.63
C TYR A 148 -19.18 -10.51 20.26
N LYS A 149 -19.94 -9.60 20.85
CA LYS A 149 -21.36 -9.81 21.16
C LYS A 149 -22.04 -10.29 19.87
N SER A 150 -22.24 -11.62 19.70
CA SER A 150 -23.57 -12.24 19.48
C SER A 150 -23.57 -13.65 18.90
N ILE A 151 -22.47 -14.29 18.44
CA ILE A 151 -22.59 -15.61 17.79
C ILE A 151 -21.45 -16.57 18.18
N TYR A 152 -21.82 -17.65 18.88
CA TYR A 152 -20.99 -18.80 19.25
C TYR A 152 -20.29 -19.44 18.03
N LEU A 153 -19.01 -19.79 18.15
CA LEU A 153 -18.39 -20.85 17.35
C LEU A 153 -17.45 -21.70 18.22
N VAL A 154 -17.92 -22.89 18.61
CA VAL A 154 -17.12 -23.91 19.27
C VAL A 154 -16.42 -24.74 18.20
N ILE A 155 -15.11 -24.59 18.03
CA ILE A 155 -14.31 -25.51 17.21
C ILE A 155 -13.62 -26.49 18.15
N SER A 156 -14.13 -27.73 18.17
CA SER A 156 -13.61 -28.83 18.99
C SER A 156 -12.42 -29.49 18.29
N LEU A 157 -11.25 -29.53 18.93
CA LEU A 157 -10.18 -30.46 18.58
C LEU A 157 -9.84 -31.34 19.80
N LYS A 158 -10.40 -32.55 19.82
CA LYS A 158 -10.05 -33.62 20.76
C LYS A 158 -8.57 -34.00 20.60
N LYS A 159 -7.79 -34.01 21.68
CA LYS A 159 -6.90 -35.16 22.04
C LYS A 159 -6.19 -35.00 23.41
N LYS A 160 -6.54 -35.95 24.29
CA LYS A 160 -5.74 -36.63 25.33
C LYS A 160 -4.94 -35.77 26.34
N LYS A 161 -5.37 -35.79 27.60
CA LYS A 161 -4.43 -35.93 28.73
C LYS A 161 -4.79 -37.19 29.53
N LYS A 162 -3.79 -38.08 29.56
CA LYS A 162 -3.73 -39.39 30.18
C LYS A 162 -3.11 -39.18 31.57
N GLU A 163 -3.63 -39.89 32.58
CA GLU A 163 -2.97 -40.29 33.83
C GLU A 163 -2.45 -39.21 34.81
N ASN A 164 -2.70 -39.47 36.11
CA ASN A 164 -2.31 -38.76 37.33
C ASN A 164 -3.21 -37.55 37.66
N GLU A 165 -4.04 -37.54 38.70
CA GLU A 165 -3.71 -37.93 40.08
C GLU A 165 -4.89 -38.65 40.75
N ASN A 166 -4.74 -39.96 40.95
CA ASN A 166 -5.29 -40.63 42.11
C ASN A 166 -4.39 -40.23 43.29
N LEU A 167 -4.79 -39.28 44.12
CA LEU A 167 -4.50 -39.29 45.56
C LEU A 167 -5.30 -38.21 46.28
N ASN A 168 -5.97 -38.62 47.36
CA ASN A 168 -6.59 -37.82 48.42
C ASN A 168 -7.96 -37.17 48.15
N THR A 169 -9.03 -37.95 48.32
CA THR A 169 -9.91 -37.70 49.49
C THR A 169 -10.62 -38.99 49.92
N ASN A 170 -9.95 -39.79 50.76
CA ASN A 170 -10.62 -40.71 51.66
C ASN A 170 -10.98 -39.91 52.93
N ARG A 171 -12.26 -39.53 53.09
CA ARG A 171 -12.97 -39.58 54.38
C ARG A 171 -14.46 -39.51 54.17
#